data_AF-A0A5J6P9Z4-F1
#
_entry.id   AF-A0A5J6P9Z4-F1
#
_cell.length_a   1.000
_cell.length_b   1.000
_cell.length_c   1.000
_cell.angle_alpha   90.00
_cell.angle_beta   90.00
_cell.angle_gamma   90.00
#
_symmetry.space_group_name_H-M   'P 1'
#
loop_
_entity.id
_entity.type
_entity.pdbx_description
1 polymer ?
#
loop_
_entity_poly.entity_id
_entity_poly.type
_entity_poly.pdbx_seq_one_letter_code
_entity_poly.pdbx_strand_id
1 'polypeptide(L)'
;MRHTIPSSVIGSVASVLAEHYYSHSKINVLFMSAGASGEPPEGNLETKCSAWFKRCNDDEALNPLAILGLTIQKFMDLSPDNSQVADGQQRILESLAKNQLGYQLNGFINVAGASLATKSLADFFKSGDFTSVKTEFNFDVSNRLMHINSFLWEKRMLNNYFK
;
A
#
# COMPACT_ATOMS: atom_id res chain seq x y z
N MET A 1 -17.18 1.01 -22.74
CA MET A 1 -16.18 -0.08 -22.65
C MET A 1 -16.13 -0.53 -21.20
N ARG A 2 -16.40 -1.81 -20.91
CA ARG A 2 -16.32 -2.33 -19.54
C ARG A 2 -14.85 -2.55 -19.23
N HIS A 3 -14.36 -2.01 -18.11
CA HIS A 3 -13.02 -2.30 -17.65
C HIS A 3 -13.03 -3.63 -16.90
N THR A 4 -12.61 -4.69 -17.59
CA THR A 4 -12.40 -6.01 -17.00
C THR A 4 -11.01 -6.11 -16.40
N ILE A 5 -10.84 -6.97 -15.39
CA ILE A 5 -9.53 -7.24 -14.82
C ILE A 5 -8.75 -8.11 -15.82
N PRO A 6 -7.55 -7.69 -16.27
CA PRO A 6 -6.71 -8.49 -17.14
C PRO A 6 -6.26 -9.80 -16.47
N SER A 7 -6.25 -10.90 -17.21
CA SER A 7 -5.86 -12.23 -16.69
C SER A 7 -4.48 -12.26 -16.03
N SER A 8 -3.54 -11.44 -16.51
CA SER A 8 -2.21 -11.31 -15.90
C SER A 8 -2.28 -10.73 -14.49
N VAL A 9 -3.15 -9.72 -14.26
CA VAL A 9 -3.34 -9.10 -12.95
C VAL A 9 -4.02 -10.10 -12.01
N ILE A 10 -5.03 -10.82 -12.50
CA ILE A 10 -5.72 -11.86 -11.74
C ILE A 10 -4.73 -12.91 -11.21
N GLY A 11 -3.87 -13.44 -12.08
CA GLY A 11 -2.89 -14.46 -11.70
C GLY A 11 -1.89 -13.95 -10.66
N SER A 12 -1.30 -12.78 -10.87
CA SER A 12 -0.33 -12.20 -9.95
C SER A 12 -0.93 -11.90 -8.58
N VAL A 13 -2.14 -11.33 -8.53
CA VAL A 13 -2.82 -11.03 -7.27
C VAL A 13 -3.25 -12.32 -6.57
N ALA A 14 -3.75 -13.31 -7.30
CA ALA A 14 -4.15 -14.59 -6.73
C ALA A 14 -2.98 -15.34 -6.08
N SER A 15 -1.81 -15.38 -6.73
CA SER A 15 -0.61 -15.99 -6.19
C SER A 15 -0.15 -15.30 -4.89
N VAL A 16 -0.07 -13.97 -4.87
CA VAL A 16 0.35 -13.20 -3.69
C VAL A 16 -0.63 -13.36 -2.52
N LEU A 17 -1.94 -13.32 -2.78
CA LEU A 17 -2.95 -13.50 -1.73
C LEU A 17 -2.97 -14.94 -1.18
N ALA A 18 -2.79 -15.93 -2.04
CA ALA A 18 -2.70 -17.34 -1.63
C ALA A 18 -1.48 -17.58 -0.72
N GLU A 19 -0.33 -17.01 -1.09
CA GLU A 19 0.89 -17.03 -0.29
C GLU A 19 0.75 -16.24 1.03
N HIS A 20 -0.07 -15.20 1.09
CA HIS A 20 -0.18 -14.40 2.32
C HIS A 20 -1.16 -15.01 3.34
N TYR A 21 -2.37 -15.39 2.90
CA TYR A 21 -3.45 -15.73 3.82
C TYR A 21 -3.46 -17.18 4.27
N TYR A 22 -2.89 -18.11 3.48
CA TYR A 22 -2.84 -19.57 3.72
C TYR A 22 -4.16 -20.21 4.23
N SER A 23 -5.31 -19.56 4.05
CA SER A 23 -6.59 -19.96 4.66
C SER A 23 -7.75 -19.74 3.70
N HIS A 24 -8.36 -20.85 3.28
CA HIS A 24 -9.49 -20.85 2.34
C HIS A 24 -10.68 -20.06 2.88
N SER A 25 -10.96 -20.15 4.18
CA SER A 25 -12.06 -19.43 4.82
C SER A 25 -11.82 -17.92 4.85
N LYS A 26 -10.59 -17.47 5.14
CA LYS A 26 -10.25 -16.03 5.14
C LYS A 26 -10.40 -15.42 3.75
N ILE A 27 -9.95 -16.13 2.71
CA ILE A 27 -10.13 -15.69 1.32
C ILE A 27 -11.60 -15.59 0.95
N ASN A 28 -12.41 -16.61 1.27
CA ASN A 28 -13.86 -16.54 1.00
C ASN A 28 -14.50 -15.31 1.66
N VAL A 29 -14.22 -15.10 2.96
CA VAL A 29 -14.76 -13.94 3.70
C VAL A 29 -14.28 -12.62 3.10
N LEU A 30 -13.02 -12.54 2.67
CA LEU A 30 -12.46 -11.35 2.02
C LEU A 30 -13.24 -11.00 0.75
N PHE A 31 -13.42 -11.97 -0.16
CA PHE A 31 -14.15 -11.76 -1.41
C PHE A 31 -15.63 -11.46 -1.17
N MET A 32 -16.29 -12.19 -0.27
CA MET A 32 -17.68 -11.92 0.10
C MET A 32 -17.85 -10.52 0.69
N SER A 33 -16.92 -10.07 1.54
CA SER A 33 -16.92 -8.71 2.10
C SER A 33 -16.67 -7.62 1.06
N ALA A 34 -15.95 -7.95 -0.02
CA ALA A 34 -15.71 -7.05 -1.16
C ALA A 34 -16.90 -7.01 -2.14
N GLY A 35 -17.96 -7.78 -1.90
CA GLY A 35 -19.16 -7.80 -2.73
C GLY A 35 -19.13 -8.84 -3.86
N ALA A 36 -18.23 -9.84 -3.79
CA ALA A 36 -18.24 -10.95 -4.72
C ALA A 36 -19.52 -11.79 -4.52
N SER A 37 -20.30 -11.96 -5.59
CA SER A 37 -21.54 -12.72 -5.58
C SER A 37 -21.30 -14.19 -5.92
N GLY A 38 -22.01 -15.09 -5.22
CA GLY A 38 -22.06 -16.53 -5.51
C GLY A 38 -21.43 -17.44 -4.46
N GLU A 39 -21.39 -18.73 -4.77
CA GLU A 39 -20.83 -19.76 -3.89
C GLU A 39 -19.30 -19.86 -3.99
N PRO A 40 -18.57 -20.20 -2.91
CA PRO A 40 -17.12 -20.37 -2.96
C PRO A 40 -16.67 -21.33 -4.08
N PRO A 41 -15.78 -20.93 -5.00
CA PRO A 41 -15.26 -21.81 -6.05
C PRO A 41 -14.44 -22.96 -5.45
N GLU A 42 -14.32 -24.07 -6.16
CA GLU A 42 -13.45 -25.18 -5.74
C GLU A 42 -12.00 -25.00 -6.20
N GLY A 43 -11.07 -25.72 -5.57
CA GLY A 43 -9.64 -25.74 -5.91
C GLY A 43 -8.72 -25.19 -4.82
N ASN A 44 -7.43 -25.06 -5.18
CA ASN A 44 -6.43 -24.46 -4.30
C ASN A 44 -6.68 -22.95 -4.12
N LEU A 45 -6.03 -22.32 -3.13
CA LEU A 45 -6.23 -20.91 -2.79
C LEU A 45 -6.06 -19.97 -3.99
N GLU A 46 -5.02 -20.18 -4.79
CA GLU A 46 -4.72 -19.37 -5.98
C GLU A 46 -5.80 -19.52 -7.07
N THR A 47 -6.20 -20.75 -7.38
CA THR A 47 -7.26 -21.05 -8.36
C THR A 47 -8.58 -20.48 -7.90
N LYS A 48 -8.88 -20.57 -6.60
CA LYS A 48 -10.08 -20.01 -5.98
C LYS A 48 -10.11 -18.48 -6.08
N CYS A 49 -9.01 -17.79 -5.77
CA CYS A 49 -8.91 -16.34 -5.95
C CYS A 49 -9.09 -15.94 -7.41
N SER A 50 -8.45 -16.67 -8.32
CA SER A 50 -8.55 -16.42 -9.76
C SER A 50 -9.98 -16.61 -10.27
N ALA A 51 -10.67 -17.65 -9.80
CA ALA A 51 -12.06 -17.94 -10.16
C ALA A 51 -13.01 -16.85 -9.66
N TRP A 52 -12.79 -16.32 -8.46
CA TRP A 52 -13.57 -15.18 -7.95
C TRP A 52 -13.44 -13.94 -8.83
N PHE A 53 -12.22 -13.54 -9.19
CA PHE A 53 -12.02 -12.37 -10.06
C PHE A 53 -12.60 -12.58 -11.46
N LYS A 54 -12.48 -13.79 -12.02
CA LYS A 54 -13.11 -14.12 -13.32
C LYS A 54 -14.63 -13.99 -13.26
N ARG A 55 -15.28 -14.50 -12.20
CA ARG A 55 -16.73 -14.31 -12.01
C ARG A 55 -17.12 -12.85 -11.87
N CYS A 56 -16.31 -12.05 -11.18
CA CYS A 56 -16.55 -10.61 -11.08
C CYS A 56 -16.49 -9.93 -12.46
N ASN A 57 -15.62 -10.40 -13.37
CA ASN A 57 -15.57 -9.90 -14.74
C ASN A 57 -16.82 -10.29 -15.56
N ASP A 58 -17.38 -11.48 -15.31
CA ASP A 58 -18.55 -12.01 -16.02
C ASP A 58 -19.88 -11.40 -15.53
N ASP A 59 -19.95 -10.99 -14.26
CA ASP A 59 -21.14 -10.38 -13.67
C ASP A 59 -21.33 -8.94 -14.13
N GLU A 60 -22.46 -8.68 -14.81
CA GLU A 60 -22.75 -7.38 -15.36
C GLU A 60 -23.11 -6.29 -14.33
N ALA A 61 -23.55 -6.68 -13.13
CA ALA A 61 -23.93 -5.75 -12.07
C ALA A 61 -22.73 -5.27 -11.23
N LEU A 62 -21.59 -5.97 -11.30
CA LEU A 62 -20.42 -5.70 -10.46
C LEU A 62 -19.38 -4.83 -11.17
N ASN A 63 -18.67 -4.00 -10.40
CA ASN A 63 -17.49 -3.30 -10.88
C ASN A 63 -16.23 -4.12 -10.54
N PRO A 64 -15.62 -4.83 -11.51
CA PRO A 64 -14.55 -5.79 -11.23
C PRO A 64 -13.30 -5.10 -10.65
N LEU A 65 -12.97 -3.91 -11.16
CA LEU A 65 -11.82 -3.13 -10.69
C LEU A 65 -12.00 -2.65 -9.24
N ALA A 66 -13.22 -2.27 -8.86
CA ALA A 66 -13.52 -1.87 -7.48
C ALA A 66 -13.36 -3.07 -6.52
N ILE A 67 -13.89 -4.24 -6.89
CA ILE A 67 -13.75 -5.47 -6.09
C ILE A 67 -12.28 -5.87 -5.97
N LEU A 68 -11.52 -5.79 -7.05
CA LEU A 68 -10.07 -6.03 -7.03
C LEU A 68 -9.38 -5.14 -6.01
N GLY A 69 -9.64 -3.83 -6.09
CA GLY A 69 -9.08 -2.84 -5.19
C GLY A 69 -9.40 -3.09 -3.73
N LEU A 70 -10.67 -3.35 -3.39
CA LEU A 70 -11.10 -3.69 -2.03
C LEU A 70 -10.46 -4.99 -1.51
N THR A 71 -10.28 -5.97 -2.38
CA THR A 71 -9.69 -7.27 -2.02
C THR A 71 -8.21 -7.13 -1.68
N ILE A 72 -7.47 -6.36 -2.48
CA ILE A 72 -6.02 -6.16 -2.26
C ILE A 72 -5.72 -5.08 -1.23
N GLN A 73 -6.68 -4.21 -0.91
CA GLN A 73 -6.49 -3.07 0.00
C GLN A 73 -5.86 -3.52 1.33
N LYS A 74 -6.43 -4.54 1.98
CA LYS A 74 -5.91 -5.03 3.28
C LYS A 74 -4.47 -5.52 3.21
N PHE A 75 -3.97 -5.92 2.04
CA PHE A 75 -2.59 -6.37 1.85
C PHE A 75 -1.67 -5.22 1.42
N MET A 76 -2.15 -4.32 0.58
CA MET A 76 -1.43 -3.13 0.12
C MET A 76 -1.25 -2.09 1.22
N ASP A 77 -2.19 -2.02 2.17
CA ASP A 77 -2.16 -1.08 3.29
C ASP A 77 -1.36 -1.63 4.49
N LEU A 78 -0.78 -2.83 4.39
CA LEU A 78 0.15 -3.35 5.40
C LEU A 78 1.48 -2.61 5.34
N SER A 79 2.06 -2.33 6.51
CA SER A 79 3.43 -1.83 6.59
C SER A 79 4.40 -2.81 5.92
N PRO A 80 5.28 -2.34 5.03
CA PRO A 80 6.27 -3.18 4.33
C PRO A 80 7.46 -3.57 5.24
N ASP A 81 7.22 -3.75 6.53
CA ASP A 81 8.25 -4.12 7.51
C ASP A 81 8.76 -5.56 7.28
N ASN A 82 7.94 -6.38 6.61
CA ASN A 82 8.31 -7.73 6.17
C ASN A 82 8.66 -7.71 4.68
N SER A 83 9.84 -8.23 4.34
CA SER A 83 10.31 -8.35 2.95
C SER A 83 9.34 -9.11 2.04
N GLN A 84 8.66 -10.14 2.56
CA GLN A 84 7.65 -10.89 1.79
C GLN A 84 6.45 -10.03 1.39
N VAL A 85 6.05 -9.10 2.26
CA VAL A 85 4.93 -8.17 2.00
C VAL A 85 5.38 -7.14 0.96
N ALA A 86 6.58 -6.58 1.12
CA ALA A 86 7.14 -5.63 0.15
C ALA A 86 7.29 -6.23 -1.25
N ASP A 87 7.80 -7.46 -1.36
CA ASP A 87 7.96 -8.18 -2.62
C ASP A 87 6.59 -8.47 -3.26
N GLY A 88 5.60 -8.90 -2.46
CA GLY A 88 4.25 -9.14 -2.93
C GLY A 88 3.56 -7.87 -3.44
N GLN A 89 3.68 -6.75 -2.70
CA GLN A 89 3.16 -5.45 -3.10
C GLN A 89 3.80 -4.98 -4.41
N GLN A 90 5.11 -5.13 -4.55
CA GLN A 90 5.82 -4.78 -5.79
C GLN A 90 5.33 -5.62 -6.99
N ARG A 91 5.19 -6.95 -6.83
CA ARG A 91 4.69 -7.83 -7.91
C ARG A 91 3.29 -7.42 -8.38
N ILE A 92 2.42 -7.02 -7.47
CA ILE A 92 1.08 -6.52 -7.80
C ILE A 92 1.18 -5.19 -8.57
N LEU A 93 1.95 -4.24 -8.08
CA LEU A 93 2.13 -2.93 -8.72
C LEU A 93 2.72 -3.04 -10.13
N GLU A 94 3.73 -3.89 -10.33
CA GLU A 94 4.32 -4.14 -11.65
C GLU A 94 3.28 -4.74 -12.62
N SER A 95 2.44 -5.65 -12.13
CA SER A 95 1.42 -6.31 -12.94
C SER A 95 0.30 -5.34 -13.33
N LEU A 96 -0.10 -4.45 -12.42
CA LEU A 96 -1.03 -3.36 -12.72
C LEU A 96 -0.43 -2.39 -13.74
N ALA A 97 0.81 -1.95 -13.54
CA ALA A 97 1.50 -1.01 -14.43
C ALA A 97 1.64 -1.55 -15.86
N LYS A 98 2.00 -2.84 -16.02
CA LYS A 98 2.05 -3.52 -17.33
C LYS A 98 0.71 -3.48 -18.09
N ASN A 99 -0.39 -3.38 -17.36
CA ASN A 99 -1.74 -3.35 -17.91
C ASN A 99 -2.35 -1.95 -17.93
N GLN A 100 -1.54 -0.90 -17.79
CA GLN A 100 -2.03 0.49 -17.74
C GLN A 100 -3.03 0.69 -16.60
N LEU A 101 -2.84 0.00 -15.48
CA LEU A 101 -3.62 0.18 -14.25
C LEU A 101 -2.71 0.72 -13.15
N GLY A 102 -3.26 1.57 -12.29
CA GLY A 102 -2.58 2.12 -11.12
C GLY A 102 -3.40 1.88 -9.86
N TYR A 103 -2.72 1.55 -8.75
CA TYR A 103 -3.34 1.47 -7.42
C TYR A 103 -3.19 2.80 -6.68
N GLN A 104 -4.26 3.23 -6.02
CA GLN A 104 -4.28 4.34 -5.08
C GLN A 104 -4.71 3.83 -3.69
N LEU A 105 -4.26 4.52 -2.64
CA LEU A 105 -4.66 4.26 -1.26
C LEU A 105 -6.18 4.16 -1.11
N ASN A 106 -6.62 3.31 -0.18
CA ASN A 106 -8.02 2.94 0.04
C ASN A 106 -8.64 2.05 -1.05
N GLY A 107 -7.83 1.29 -1.81
CA GLY A 107 -8.38 0.29 -2.73
C GLY A 107 -8.91 0.85 -4.05
N PHE A 108 -8.48 2.04 -4.50
CA PHE A 108 -8.91 2.60 -5.79
C PHE A 108 -7.99 2.16 -6.93
N ILE A 109 -8.56 1.61 -8.01
CA ILE A 109 -7.84 1.23 -9.23
C ILE A 109 -8.17 2.19 -10.36
N ASN A 110 -7.17 2.88 -10.89
CA ASN A 110 -7.31 3.83 -11.99
C ASN A 110 -6.69 3.27 -13.27
N VAL A 111 -7.29 3.60 -14.42
CA VAL A 111 -6.74 3.29 -15.74
C VAL A 111 -5.81 4.43 -16.17
N ALA A 112 -4.56 4.11 -16.48
CA ALA A 112 -3.57 5.07 -16.96
C ALA A 112 -4.06 5.68 -18.27
N GLY A 113 -4.37 6.99 -18.22
CA GLY A 113 -5.06 7.73 -19.27
C GLY A 113 -6.28 8.52 -18.78
N ALA A 114 -6.91 8.11 -17.68
CA ALA A 114 -8.06 8.81 -17.08
C ALA A 114 -7.68 9.82 -15.99
N SER A 115 -6.46 9.73 -15.45
CA SER A 115 -5.90 10.72 -14.53
C SER A 115 -4.41 10.92 -14.82
N LEU A 116 -4.07 12.09 -15.37
CA LEU A 116 -2.73 12.64 -15.25
C LEU A 116 -2.34 12.62 -13.77
N ALA A 117 -1.15 12.11 -13.45
CA ALA A 117 -0.57 11.96 -12.11
C ALA A 117 -1.02 10.75 -11.28
N THR A 118 -0.35 9.62 -11.50
CA THR A 118 0.03 8.77 -10.37
C THR A 118 1.54 8.69 -10.36
N LYS A 119 2.15 9.64 -9.65
CA LYS A 119 3.56 9.53 -9.25
C LYS A 119 3.69 8.23 -8.46
N SER A 120 4.63 7.37 -8.85
CA SER A 120 4.94 6.15 -8.10
C SER A 120 5.37 6.53 -6.68
N LEU A 121 5.15 5.67 -5.70
CA LEU A 121 5.72 5.84 -4.36
C LEU A 121 7.25 5.98 -4.43
N ALA A 122 7.90 5.33 -5.42
CA ALA A 122 9.32 5.51 -5.72
C ALA A 122 9.64 6.91 -6.32
N ASP A 123 8.70 7.50 -7.06
CA ASP A 123 8.78 8.90 -7.49
C ASP A 123 8.55 9.84 -6.30
N PHE A 124 7.71 9.50 -5.32
CA PHE A 124 7.62 10.22 -4.03
C PHE A 124 8.88 10.08 -3.17
N PHE A 125 9.58 8.94 -3.22
CA PHE A 125 10.88 8.77 -2.55
C PHE A 125 12.03 9.50 -3.27
N LYS A 126 11.93 9.73 -4.59
CA LYS A 126 12.91 10.52 -5.37
C LYS A 126 12.59 12.02 -5.45
N SER A 127 11.30 12.39 -5.42
CA SER A 127 10.81 13.77 -5.48
C SER A 127 10.41 14.33 -4.11
N GLY A 128 10.53 13.53 -3.06
CA GLY A 128 10.34 13.94 -1.67
C GLY A 128 11.53 14.77 -1.25
N ASP A 129 11.43 16.07 -1.50
CA ASP A 129 12.11 17.10 -0.73
C ASP A 129 11.89 16.81 0.77
N PHE A 130 12.82 16.05 1.37
CA PHE A 130 12.95 15.92 2.82
C PHE A 130 13.54 17.19 3.44
N THR A 131 13.37 18.34 2.79
CA THR A 131 13.98 19.61 3.16
C THR A 131 13.04 20.45 4.03
N SER A 132 11.76 20.05 4.18
CA SER A 132 10.80 20.75 5.05
C SER A 132 10.49 19.99 6.35
N VAL A 133 10.30 18.66 6.31
CA VAL A 133 10.00 17.88 7.54
C VAL A 133 11.25 17.62 8.40
N LYS A 134 12.46 17.60 7.81
CA LYS A 134 13.70 17.63 8.62
C LYS A 134 13.96 19.00 9.24
N THR A 135 13.40 20.07 8.69
CA THR A 135 13.68 21.44 9.17
C THR A 135 12.87 21.76 10.42
N GLU A 136 11.60 21.33 10.49
CA GLU A 136 10.80 21.49 11.71
C GLU A 136 11.27 20.58 12.86
N PHE A 137 11.68 19.33 12.57
CA PHE A 137 12.16 18.44 13.63
C PHE A 137 13.57 18.81 14.15
N ASN A 138 14.45 19.34 13.28
CA ASN A 138 15.80 19.74 13.68
C ASN A 138 15.87 21.08 14.40
N PHE A 139 14.91 22.00 14.17
CA PHE A 139 14.87 23.26 14.92
C PHE A 139 14.50 23.04 16.39
N ASP A 140 13.57 22.14 16.70
CA ASP A 140 13.13 21.94 18.09
C ASP A 140 14.21 21.30 18.96
N VAL A 141 14.98 20.34 18.41
CA VAL A 141 16.08 19.69 19.12
C VAL A 141 17.30 20.62 19.23
N SER A 142 17.69 21.32 18.17
CA SER A 142 18.86 22.23 18.22
C SER A 142 18.60 23.46 19.10
N ASN A 143 17.39 24.04 19.05
CA ASN A 143 17.05 25.20 19.87
C ASN A 143 16.97 24.84 21.37
N ARG A 144 16.43 23.65 21.71
CA ARG A 144 16.47 23.14 23.09
C ARG A 144 17.90 22.84 23.57
N LEU A 145 18.76 22.28 22.72
CA LEU A 145 20.15 22.01 23.08
C LEU A 145 21.00 23.29 23.22
N MET A 146 20.70 24.36 22.48
CA MET A 146 21.36 25.66 22.68
C MET A 146 20.95 26.34 23.99
N HIS A 147 19.66 26.33 24.35
CA HIS A 147 19.21 26.86 25.65
C HIS A 147 19.77 26.07 26.84
N ILE A 148 19.85 24.74 26.73
CA ILE A 148 20.44 23.91 27.80
C ILE A 148 21.95 24.17 27.92
N ASN A 149 22.69 24.25 26.81
CA ASN A 149 24.13 24.52 26.87
C ASN A 149 24.45 25.94 27.37
N SER A 150 23.68 26.96 26.97
CA SER A 150 23.87 28.32 27.48
C SER A 150 23.62 28.41 29.00
N PHE A 151 22.56 27.77 29.50
CA PHE A 151 22.26 27.72 30.93
C PHE A 151 23.31 26.93 31.75
N LEU A 152 23.88 25.87 31.17
CA LEU A 152 24.96 25.10 31.79
C LEU A 152 26.30 25.87 31.79
N TRP A 153 26.61 26.64 30.75
CA TRP A 153 27.79 27.51 30.72
C TRP A 153 27.70 28.66 31.72
N GLU A 154 26.52 29.25 31.90
CA GLU A 154 26.30 30.33 32.88
C GLU A 154 26.39 29.82 34.33
N LYS A 155 25.81 28.66 34.64
CA LYS A 155 26.00 28.01 35.95
C LYS A 155 27.46 27.61 36.21
N ARG A 156 28.20 27.19 35.18
CA ARG A 156 29.61 26.82 35.31
C ARG A 156 30.54 28.03 35.49
N MET A 157 30.21 29.17 34.88
CA MET A 157 30.90 30.46 35.09
C MET A 157 30.67 30.97 36.51
N LEU A 158 29.42 31.03 36.98
CA LEU A 158 29.11 31.49 38.34
C LEU A 158 29.74 30.60 39.42
N ASN A 159 29.84 29.29 39.20
CA ASN A 159 30.46 28.37 40.16
C ASN A 159 32.01 28.45 40.19
N ASN A 160 32.65 29.04 39.18
CA ASN A 160 34.10 29.27 39.16
C ASN A 160 34.48 30.67 39.70
N TYR A 161 33.53 31.60 39.81
CA TYR A 161 33.74 32.93 40.38
C TYR A 161 33.49 33.00 41.90
N PHE A 162 32.91 31.97 42.51
CA PHE A 162 32.64 31.87 43.96
C PHE A 162 33.52 30.84 44.70
N LYS A 163 34.73 30.58 44.21
CA LYS A 163 35.77 29.83 44.92
C LYS A 163 36.99 30.71 45.21
#